data_AF-A0A3D3LC19-F1
#
_entry.id   AF-A0A3D3LC19-F1
#
_cell.length_a   1.000
_cell.length_b   1.000
_cell.length_c   1.000
_cell.angle_alpha   90.00
_cell.angle_beta   90.00
_cell.angle_gamma   90.00
#
_symmetry.space_group_name_H-M   'P 1'
#
loop_
_entity.id
_entity.type
_entity.pdbx_description
1 polymer ?
#
loop_
_entity_poly.entity_id
_entity_poly.type
_entity_poly.pdbx_seq_one_letter_code
_entity_poly.pdbx_strand_id
1 'polypeptide(L)'
;MIICLETSILGGHLSNEVPGLITGSLHLAGSRQPVQVELAGNFCRDIAGCRVDLHNPLPDADLDDVAWVSPLQSGFSGVMTASYRVVKMPRRRSAGGKKLEAPAGLKNLLFMEWFNKQGQRLLIQSWQIQVRVGAPCWKMSAEEESAMLRQARTRRKHFLLNQREDGGSQDALLAPGLADPFEPHDLRGNPFDTLPENLPTREKESKSGGIDPAARAATLHEELRRFGNLLDPVVTPSVRPAMIQLLSTVADLAVHLMHALRHFKPGHPVHGRHLVVDLEQSLPLFGAALNSVDKLASTPSMEAQRQWLARVQAGLLGIELRMRELLSLIR
;
A
#
# COMPACT_ATOMS: atom_id res chain seq x y z
N MET A 1 -10.56 2.75 -6.44
CA MET A 1 -10.62 1.40 -7.05
C MET A 1 -9.23 0.93 -7.51
N ILE A 2 -8.88 -0.35 -7.38
CA ILE A 2 -7.58 -0.91 -7.84
C ILE A 2 -7.83 -1.95 -8.93
N ILE A 3 -7.12 -1.85 -10.06
CA ILE A 3 -7.22 -2.75 -11.21
C ILE A 3 -5.87 -3.43 -11.43
N CYS A 4 -5.84 -4.78 -11.45
CA CYS A 4 -4.63 -5.55 -11.72
C CYS A 4 -4.64 -6.07 -13.16
N LEU A 5 -3.62 -5.73 -13.95
CA LEU A 5 -3.56 -6.03 -15.39
C LEU A 5 -2.60 -7.17 -15.76
N GLU A 6 -1.93 -7.77 -14.78
CA GLU A 6 -0.87 -8.77 -15.00
C GLU A 6 -1.26 -9.98 -15.85
N THR A 7 -2.52 -10.43 -15.77
CA THR A 7 -3.01 -11.57 -16.57
C THR A 7 -3.71 -11.15 -17.85
N SER A 8 -4.31 -9.97 -17.86
CA SER A 8 -5.09 -9.46 -18.99
C SER A 8 -4.21 -8.82 -20.06
N ILE A 9 -2.96 -8.45 -19.78
CA ILE A 9 -2.05 -7.92 -20.81
C ILE A 9 -1.71 -9.02 -21.81
N LEU A 10 -1.91 -8.75 -23.09
CA LEU A 10 -1.41 -9.56 -24.21
C LEU A 10 0.02 -9.13 -24.59
N GLY A 11 0.23 -7.82 -24.61
CA GLY A 11 1.51 -7.19 -24.88
C GLY A 11 1.36 -5.69 -25.08
N GLY A 12 2.44 -5.01 -25.41
CA GLY A 12 2.42 -3.56 -25.59
C GLY A 12 3.80 -2.95 -25.42
N HIS A 13 3.85 -1.64 -25.41
CA HIS A 13 5.08 -0.90 -25.15
C HIS A 13 4.80 0.33 -24.31
N LEU A 14 5.73 0.67 -23.43
CA LEU A 14 5.76 1.92 -22.67
C LEU A 14 7.13 2.56 -22.87
N SER A 15 7.16 3.84 -23.21
CA SER A 15 8.37 4.62 -23.44
C SER A 15 8.51 5.70 -22.38
N ASN A 16 9.71 5.83 -21.81
CA ASN A 16 10.11 6.96 -20.99
C ASN A 16 11.36 7.63 -21.57
N GLU A 17 11.45 7.68 -22.90
CA GLU A 17 12.56 8.32 -23.63
C GLU A 17 12.63 9.83 -23.40
N VAL A 18 11.49 10.46 -23.05
CA VAL A 18 11.42 11.87 -22.65
C VAL A 18 11.33 11.97 -21.12
N PRO A 19 12.24 12.69 -20.45
CA PRO A 19 12.17 12.88 -19.01
C PRO A 19 10.85 13.54 -18.58
N GLY A 20 10.21 12.97 -17.57
CA GLY A 20 8.96 13.44 -16.97
C GLY A 20 7.69 12.96 -17.69
N LEU A 21 7.82 12.21 -18.79
CA LEU A 21 6.69 11.72 -19.57
C LEU A 21 6.85 10.22 -19.87
N ILE A 22 5.76 9.47 -19.64
CA ILE A 22 5.66 8.07 -20.03
C ILE A 22 4.50 7.94 -21.01
N THR A 23 4.79 7.45 -22.22
CA THR A 23 3.80 7.26 -23.27
C THR A 23 3.84 5.83 -23.79
N GLY A 24 2.72 5.28 -24.23
CA GLY A 24 2.75 3.99 -24.90
C GLY A 24 1.39 3.40 -25.16
N SER A 25 1.37 2.14 -25.62
CA SER A 25 0.14 1.41 -25.89
C SER A 25 0.18 0.00 -25.32
N LEU A 26 -0.90 -0.39 -24.65
CA LEU A 26 -1.10 -1.71 -24.05
C LEU A 26 -2.27 -2.43 -24.72
N HIS A 27 -2.05 -3.67 -25.11
CA HIS A 27 -3.08 -4.54 -25.65
C HIS A 27 -3.58 -5.43 -24.51
N LEU A 28 -4.87 -5.32 -24.20
CA LEU A 28 -5.53 -6.09 -23.15
C LEU A 28 -6.47 -7.13 -23.77
N ALA A 29 -6.49 -8.33 -23.19
CA ALA A 29 -7.43 -9.39 -23.52
C ALA A 29 -8.85 -8.91 -23.22
N GLY A 30 -9.75 -9.02 -24.20
CA GLY A 30 -11.12 -8.52 -24.09
C GLY A 30 -11.35 -7.09 -24.60
N SER A 31 -10.29 -6.30 -24.83
CA SER A 31 -10.41 -4.99 -25.49
C SER A 31 -10.14 -5.11 -26.99
N ARG A 32 -11.00 -4.50 -27.82
CA ARG A 32 -10.79 -4.44 -29.29
C ARG A 32 -9.80 -3.36 -29.70
N GLN A 33 -9.56 -2.36 -28.85
CA GLN A 33 -8.64 -1.26 -29.13
C GLN A 33 -7.49 -1.26 -28.12
N PRO A 34 -6.27 -0.89 -28.55
CA PRO A 34 -5.15 -0.74 -27.64
C PRO A 34 -5.42 0.42 -26.68
N VAL A 35 -5.12 0.20 -25.40
CA VAL A 35 -5.18 1.24 -24.37
C VAL A 35 -3.97 2.14 -24.54
N GLN A 36 -4.21 3.42 -24.84
CA GLN A 36 -3.18 4.45 -24.91
C GLN A 36 -2.86 4.93 -23.50
N VAL A 37 -1.57 5.07 -23.19
CA VAL A 37 -1.08 5.45 -21.86
C VAL A 37 -0.28 6.73 -22.01
N GLU A 38 -0.64 7.75 -21.24
CA GLU A 38 0.03 9.05 -21.16
C GLU A 38 0.13 9.48 -19.69
N LEU A 39 1.31 9.30 -19.08
CA LEU A 39 1.49 9.52 -17.66
C LEU A 39 2.58 10.56 -17.42
N ALA A 40 2.33 11.43 -16.45
CA ALA A 40 3.32 12.37 -15.94
C ALA A 40 4.20 11.68 -14.88
N GLY A 41 5.49 11.60 -15.15
CA GLY A 41 6.51 11.03 -14.28
C GLY A 41 7.55 10.20 -15.03
N ASN A 42 8.33 9.40 -14.30
CA ASN A 42 9.44 8.63 -14.84
C ASN A 42 9.40 7.17 -14.39
N PHE A 43 10.12 6.31 -15.11
CA PHE A 43 10.47 5.00 -14.59
C PHE A 43 11.59 5.10 -13.53
N CYS A 44 11.75 4.03 -12.76
CA CYS A 44 12.90 3.85 -11.87
C CYS A 44 14.21 3.73 -12.67
N ARG A 45 15.34 3.89 -11.97
CA ARG A 45 16.67 4.00 -12.56
C ARG A 45 17.08 2.81 -13.44
N ASP A 46 16.49 1.64 -13.19
CA ASP A 46 16.75 0.40 -13.93
C ASP A 46 16.30 0.44 -15.40
N ILE A 47 15.23 1.19 -15.69
CA ILE A 47 14.65 1.32 -17.04
C ILE A 47 14.39 2.78 -17.44
N ALA A 48 14.86 3.75 -16.65
CA ALA A 48 14.75 5.17 -16.96
C ALA A 48 15.39 5.51 -18.31
N GLY A 49 14.69 6.32 -19.11
CA GLY A 49 15.15 6.67 -20.45
C GLY A 49 14.95 5.59 -21.50
N CYS A 50 14.43 4.42 -21.15
CA CYS A 50 14.25 3.32 -22.10
C CYS A 50 12.80 3.23 -22.60
N ARG A 51 12.67 2.62 -23.78
CA ARG A 51 11.43 1.97 -24.21
C ARG A 51 11.38 0.54 -23.67
N VAL A 52 10.24 0.16 -23.12
CA VAL A 52 9.98 -1.15 -22.53
C VAL A 52 8.86 -1.82 -23.29
N ASP A 53 9.19 -2.88 -24.02
CA ASP A 53 8.21 -3.72 -24.70
C ASP A 53 7.83 -4.90 -23.79
N LEU A 54 6.52 -5.12 -23.66
CA LEU A 54 5.91 -6.12 -22.81
C LEU A 54 5.28 -7.19 -23.69
N HIS A 55 5.54 -8.46 -23.37
CA HIS A 55 4.89 -9.59 -24.03
C HIS A 55 4.48 -10.63 -23.00
N ASN A 56 3.19 -10.95 -22.96
CA ASN A 56 2.68 -11.98 -22.06
C ASN A 56 2.56 -13.32 -22.81
N PRO A 57 3.35 -14.34 -22.45
CA PRO A 57 3.27 -15.65 -23.09
C PRO A 57 2.03 -16.46 -22.66
N LEU A 58 1.40 -16.10 -21.54
CA LEU A 58 0.26 -16.81 -20.96
C LEU A 58 -0.84 -15.82 -20.53
N PRO A 59 -1.52 -15.18 -21.49
CA PRO A 59 -2.63 -14.29 -21.16
C PRO A 59 -3.83 -15.08 -20.64
N ASP A 60 -4.37 -14.62 -19.52
CA ASP A 60 -5.63 -15.14 -18.98
C ASP A 60 -6.70 -14.09 -19.28
N ALA A 61 -7.74 -14.52 -20.01
CA ALA A 61 -8.85 -13.66 -20.41
C ALA A 61 -9.88 -13.54 -19.27
N ASP A 62 -9.43 -13.33 -18.03
CA ASP A 62 -10.36 -13.07 -16.93
C ASP A 62 -10.92 -11.65 -17.15
N LEU A 63 -12.23 -11.59 -17.41
CA LEU A 63 -12.87 -10.63 -18.34
C LEU A 63 -13.63 -9.47 -17.66
N ASP A 64 -13.61 -9.35 -16.33
CA ASP A 64 -14.40 -8.33 -15.64
C ASP A 64 -13.62 -7.04 -15.34
N ASP A 65 -12.32 -7.15 -15.01
CA ASP A 65 -11.50 -5.99 -14.62
C ASP A 65 -11.14 -5.07 -15.80
N VAL A 66 -11.05 -5.64 -17.01
CA VAL A 66 -10.69 -4.91 -18.25
C VAL A 66 -11.82 -3.99 -18.71
N ALA A 67 -13.08 -4.34 -18.43
CA ALA A 67 -14.24 -3.53 -18.82
C ALA A 67 -14.23 -2.13 -18.16
N TRP A 68 -13.59 -2.00 -16.99
CA TRP A 68 -13.48 -0.74 -16.25
C TRP A 68 -12.29 0.13 -16.68
N VAL A 69 -11.44 -0.38 -17.59
CA VAL A 69 -10.26 0.34 -18.06
C VAL A 69 -10.62 1.23 -19.25
N SER A 70 -10.53 2.54 -19.04
CA SER A 70 -10.70 3.51 -20.12
C SER A 70 -9.66 3.32 -21.24
N PRO A 71 -10.03 3.47 -22.52
CA PRO A 71 -9.10 3.35 -23.66
C PRO A 71 -7.94 4.35 -23.63
N LEU A 72 -8.13 5.52 -23.01
CA LEU A 72 -7.08 6.50 -22.78
C LEU A 72 -6.79 6.59 -21.28
N GLN A 73 -5.59 6.19 -20.88
CA GLN A 73 -5.09 6.26 -19.51
C GLN A 73 -4.21 7.50 -19.38
N SER A 74 -4.78 8.58 -18.85
CA SER A 74 -4.03 9.78 -18.48
C SER A 74 -3.93 9.91 -16.96
N GLY A 75 -2.77 10.34 -16.45
CA GLY A 75 -2.56 10.48 -15.01
C GLY A 75 -1.10 10.62 -14.59
N PHE A 76 -0.79 10.10 -13.40
CA PHE A 76 0.54 10.20 -12.80
C PHE A 76 1.17 8.83 -12.64
N SER A 77 2.46 8.73 -12.92
CA SER A 77 3.22 7.52 -12.62
C SER A 77 3.40 7.36 -11.11
N GLY A 78 3.24 6.11 -10.65
CA GLY A 78 3.68 5.64 -9.35
C GLY A 78 5.07 5.03 -9.46
N VAL A 79 5.30 3.90 -8.78
CA VAL A 79 6.57 3.17 -8.90
C VAL A 79 6.53 2.25 -10.12
N MET A 80 7.50 2.37 -11.02
CA MET A 80 7.64 1.56 -12.23
C MET A 80 9.07 1.03 -12.39
N THR A 81 9.26 -0.28 -12.23
CA THR A 81 10.56 -0.97 -12.26
C THR A 81 10.41 -2.36 -12.88
N ALA A 82 11.44 -2.83 -13.58
CA ALA A 82 11.57 -4.17 -14.11
C ALA A 82 12.55 -5.05 -13.31
N SER A 83 13.31 -4.48 -12.38
CA SER A 83 14.37 -5.18 -11.62
C SER A 83 14.01 -5.46 -10.15
N TYR A 84 12.73 -5.48 -9.78
CA TYR A 84 12.35 -5.71 -8.38
C TYR A 84 12.62 -7.17 -7.98
N ARG A 85 13.58 -7.41 -7.08
CA ARG A 85 14.00 -8.79 -6.72
C ARG A 85 13.13 -9.33 -5.60
N VAL A 86 12.47 -10.46 -5.82
CA VAL A 86 11.62 -11.09 -4.80
C VAL A 86 11.97 -12.56 -4.62
N VAL A 87 12.11 -13.00 -3.36
CA VAL A 87 12.39 -14.39 -2.96
C VAL A 87 11.12 -15.25 -2.96
N LYS A 88 9.97 -14.64 -2.65
CA LYS A 88 8.64 -15.27 -2.69
C LYS A 88 7.65 -14.30 -3.30
N MET A 89 6.91 -14.72 -4.32
CA MET A 89 5.86 -13.90 -4.90
C MET A 89 4.85 -13.46 -3.82
N PRO A 90 4.46 -12.18 -3.78
CA PRO A 90 3.24 -11.78 -3.07
C PRO A 90 2.10 -12.62 -3.62
N ARG A 91 1.43 -13.39 -2.74
CA ARG A 91 0.57 -14.50 -3.16
C ARG A 91 -0.64 -13.95 -3.94
N ARG A 92 -0.75 -14.29 -5.23
CA ARG A 92 -1.95 -14.05 -6.05
C ARG A 92 -3.14 -14.76 -5.37
N ARG A 93 -4.14 -14.02 -4.91
CA ARG A 93 -5.48 -14.60 -4.69
C ARG A 93 -6.22 -14.50 -6.03
N SER A 94 -5.92 -15.40 -6.96
CA SER A 94 -6.85 -15.61 -8.06
C SER A 94 -8.06 -16.33 -7.49
N ALA A 95 -9.23 -15.72 -7.65
CA ALA A 95 -10.46 -16.48 -7.65
C ALA A 95 -10.38 -17.45 -8.84
N GLY A 96 -10.23 -18.74 -8.60
CA GLY A 96 -10.44 -19.80 -9.61
C GLY A 96 -9.37 -20.02 -10.69
N GLY A 97 -8.49 -19.09 -11.02
CA GLY A 97 -7.48 -19.24 -12.07
C GLY A 97 -6.31 -20.16 -11.72
N LYS A 98 -5.75 -20.84 -12.72
CA LYS A 98 -4.59 -21.76 -12.63
C LYS A 98 -3.52 -21.18 -11.71
N LYS A 99 -3.27 -21.86 -10.56
CA LYS A 99 -2.17 -21.50 -9.66
C LYS A 99 -0.85 -21.72 -10.40
N LEU A 100 -0.27 -20.63 -10.89
CA LEU A 100 1.09 -20.64 -11.42
C LEU A 100 2.04 -21.00 -10.28
N GLU A 101 2.93 -21.96 -10.54
CA GLU A 101 3.91 -22.41 -9.56
C GLU A 101 4.76 -21.24 -9.07
N ALA A 102 5.00 -21.20 -7.76
CA ALA A 102 5.86 -20.18 -7.18
C ALA A 102 7.25 -20.28 -7.84
N PRO A 103 7.85 -19.15 -8.24
CA PRO A 103 9.15 -19.19 -8.87
C PRO A 103 10.19 -19.80 -7.92
N ALA A 104 10.88 -20.83 -8.39
CA ALA A 104 12.03 -21.39 -7.70
C ALA A 104 13.19 -20.37 -7.78
N GLY A 105 13.58 -19.80 -6.64
CA GLY A 105 14.71 -18.88 -6.53
C GLY A 105 14.37 -17.40 -6.76
N LEU A 106 15.41 -16.57 -6.73
CA LEU A 106 15.30 -15.12 -6.85
C LEU A 106 15.00 -14.74 -8.31
N LYS A 107 13.82 -14.16 -8.56
CA LYS A 107 13.44 -13.67 -9.89
C LYS A 107 13.25 -12.16 -9.90
N ASN A 108 13.46 -11.57 -11.08
CA ASN A 108 13.11 -10.18 -11.34
C ASN A 108 11.60 -10.09 -11.57
N LEU A 109 10.95 -9.19 -10.83
CA LEU A 109 9.54 -8.89 -10.91
C LEU A 109 9.38 -7.57 -11.65
N LEU A 110 8.54 -7.60 -12.69
CA LEU A 110 7.98 -6.39 -13.28
C LEU A 110 6.94 -5.83 -12.32
N PHE A 111 7.16 -4.59 -11.87
CA PHE A 111 6.24 -3.85 -11.04
C PHE A 111 5.98 -2.48 -11.68
N MET A 112 4.76 -2.25 -12.15
CA MET A 112 4.35 -0.96 -12.69
C MET A 112 3.06 -0.50 -12.05
N GLU A 113 3.09 0.70 -11.49
CA GLU A 113 1.95 1.32 -10.82
C GLU A 113 1.71 2.72 -11.37
N TRP A 114 0.44 3.06 -11.60
CA TRP A 114 0.02 4.43 -11.91
C TRP A 114 -1.38 4.72 -11.43
N PHE A 115 -1.70 6.01 -11.41
CA PHE A 115 -2.99 6.54 -10.97
C PHE A 115 -3.59 7.34 -12.11
N ASN A 116 -4.79 6.99 -12.52
CA ASN A 116 -5.48 7.72 -13.58
C ASN A 116 -6.29 8.91 -13.02
N LYS A 117 -6.72 9.81 -13.90
CA LYS A 117 -7.58 10.95 -13.54
C LYS A 117 -8.94 10.54 -12.96
N GLN A 118 -9.38 9.31 -13.20
CA GLN A 118 -10.65 8.75 -12.73
C GLN A 118 -10.56 8.18 -11.30
N GLY A 119 -9.45 8.37 -10.59
CA GLY A 119 -9.30 7.84 -9.23
C GLY A 119 -9.19 6.31 -9.21
N GLN A 120 -8.70 5.71 -10.29
CA GLN A 120 -8.32 4.29 -10.35
C GLN A 120 -6.80 4.16 -10.23
N ARG A 121 -6.37 3.15 -9.48
CA ARG A 121 -4.98 2.73 -9.39
C ARG A 121 -4.81 1.47 -10.23
N LEU A 122 -3.92 1.53 -11.20
CA LEU A 122 -3.62 0.41 -12.08
C LEU A 122 -2.29 -0.20 -11.66
N LEU A 123 -2.24 -1.53 -11.64
CA LEU A 123 -1.10 -2.30 -11.19
C LEU A 123 -0.77 -3.43 -12.16
N ILE A 124 0.50 -3.53 -12.54
CA ILE A 124 1.06 -4.69 -13.23
C ILE A 124 2.11 -5.29 -12.30
N GLN A 125 1.87 -6.52 -11.86
CA GLN A 125 2.82 -7.24 -11.03
C GLN A 125 3.03 -8.66 -11.57
N SER A 126 4.08 -8.86 -12.37
CA SER A 126 4.33 -10.16 -13.01
C SER A 126 5.81 -10.49 -13.15
N TRP A 127 6.14 -11.78 -13.10
CA TRP A 127 7.48 -12.31 -13.40
C TRP A 127 7.51 -13.11 -14.71
N GLN A 128 6.34 -13.37 -15.30
CA GLN A 128 6.19 -14.20 -16.50
C GLN A 128 6.10 -13.35 -17.78
N ILE A 129 5.70 -12.08 -17.62
CA ILE A 129 5.74 -11.12 -18.72
C ILE A 129 7.19 -10.97 -19.13
N GLN A 130 7.45 -11.27 -20.40
CA GLN A 130 8.73 -11.03 -21.02
C GLN A 130 8.86 -9.53 -21.26
N VAL A 131 9.95 -8.97 -20.75
CA VAL A 131 10.25 -7.54 -20.83
C VAL A 131 11.48 -7.39 -21.72
N ARG A 132 11.36 -6.60 -22.79
CA ARG A 132 12.50 -6.15 -23.60
C ARG A 132 12.71 -4.67 -23.34
N VAL A 133 13.93 -4.33 -22.93
CA VAL A 133 14.31 -2.95 -22.63
C VAL A 133 15.21 -2.45 -23.75
N GLY A 134 14.83 -1.33 -24.37
CA GLY A 134 15.61 -0.65 -25.39
C GLY A 134 16.82 0.11 -24.83
N ALA A 135 17.53 0.81 -25.69
CA ALA A 135 18.64 1.67 -25.28
C ALA A 135 18.13 2.89 -24.49
N PRO A 136 18.82 3.30 -23.40
CA PRO A 136 18.44 4.48 -22.64
C PRO A 136 18.80 5.77 -23.39
N CYS A 137 17.81 6.63 -23.64
CA CYS A 137 18.00 7.98 -24.19
C CYS A 137 18.54 8.97 -23.15
N TRP A 138 18.28 8.71 -21.87
CA TRP A 138 18.79 9.47 -20.73
C TRP A 138 18.94 8.55 -19.52
N LYS A 139 19.58 9.05 -18.46
CA LYS A 139 19.83 8.26 -17.24
C LYS A 139 19.40 9.05 -16.02
N MET A 140 18.80 8.36 -15.07
CA MET A 140 18.41 8.91 -13.78
C MET A 140 19.53 8.73 -12.74
N SER A 141 19.78 9.76 -11.95
CA SER A 141 20.67 9.68 -10.78
C SER A 141 19.98 9.00 -9.59
N ALA A 142 20.77 8.52 -8.63
CA ALA A 142 20.22 7.90 -7.40
C ALA A 142 19.43 8.90 -6.54
N GLU A 143 19.81 10.18 -6.56
CA GLU A 143 19.13 11.23 -5.81
C GLU A 143 17.75 11.54 -6.40
N GLU A 144 17.66 11.67 -7.72
CA GLU A 144 16.39 11.86 -8.45
C GLU A 144 15.46 10.66 -8.24
N GLU A 145 15.99 9.43 -8.29
CA GLU A 145 15.22 8.23 -7.99
C GLU A 145 14.66 8.27 -6.56
N SER A 146 15.46 8.68 -5.58
CA SER A 146 15.00 8.81 -4.19
C SER A 146 13.88 9.85 -4.04
N ALA A 147 13.94 10.95 -4.80
CA ALA A 147 12.94 12.00 -4.80
C ALA A 147 11.65 11.52 -5.48
N MET A 148 11.78 10.85 -6.62
CA MET A 148 10.67 10.23 -7.34
C MET A 148 9.96 9.18 -6.47
N LEU A 149 10.71 8.29 -5.81
CA LEU A 149 10.13 7.28 -4.91
C LEU A 149 9.40 7.93 -3.72
N ARG A 150 9.91 9.05 -3.18
CA ARG A 150 9.21 9.83 -2.15
C ARG A 150 7.90 10.41 -2.69
N GLN A 151 7.92 11.02 -3.87
CA GLN A 151 6.72 11.56 -4.52
C GLN A 151 5.69 10.46 -4.82
N ALA A 152 6.14 9.30 -5.32
CA ALA A 152 5.27 8.15 -5.57
C ALA A 152 4.61 7.63 -4.27
N ARG A 153 5.36 7.58 -3.15
CA ARG A 153 4.81 7.25 -1.83
C ARG A 153 3.78 8.27 -1.37
N THR A 154 4.04 9.57 -1.54
CA THR A 154 3.08 10.62 -1.18
C THR A 154 1.81 10.55 -2.03
N ARG A 155 1.93 10.34 -3.35
CA ARG A 155 0.77 10.16 -4.25
C ARG A 155 -0.05 8.95 -3.87
N ARG A 156 0.62 7.83 -3.57
CA ARG A 156 -0.05 6.62 -3.08
C ARG A 156 -0.76 6.89 -1.74
N LYS A 157 -0.12 7.59 -0.80
CA LYS A 157 -0.75 8.00 0.47
C LYS A 157 -2.00 8.84 0.19
N HIS A 158 -1.90 9.87 -0.65
CA HIS A 158 -3.03 10.71 -1.04
C HIS A 158 -4.16 9.91 -1.67
N PHE A 159 -3.86 9.02 -2.62
CA PHE A 159 -4.86 8.16 -3.24
C PHE A 159 -5.58 7.22 -2.25
N LEU A 160 -4.85 6.71 -1.26
CA LEU A 160 -5.42 5.83 -0.25
C LEU A 160 -6.27 6.61 0.77
N LEU A 161 -5.93 7.86 1.06
CA LEU A 161 -6.64 8.70 2.02
C LEU A 161 -7.84 9.42 1.39
N ASN A 162 -7.72 9.95 0.18
CA ASN A 162 -8.74 10.75 -0.51
C ASN A 162 -9.80 9.92 -1.24
N GLN A 163 -9.71 8.58 -1.25
CA GLN A 163 -10.81 7.71 -1.68
C GLN A 163 -12.07 7.79 -0.80
N ARG A 164 -12.11 8.75 0.15
CA ARG A 164 -13.23 9.04 1.03
C ARG A 164 -14.07 10.26 0.62
N GLU A 165 -13.62 11.06 -0.35
CA GLU A 165 -14.35 12.23 -0.82
C GLU A 165 -14.79 12.06 -2.28
N ASP A 166 -15.51 10.98 -2.59
CA ASP A 166 -16.37 11.00 -3.77
C ASP A 166 -17.65 11.74 -3.42
N GLY A 167 -17.59 13.06 -3.60
CA GLY A 167 -18.71 13.96 -3.34
C GLY A 167 -18.41 15.44 -3.49
N GLY A 168 -17.52 15.84 -4.40
CA GLY A 168 -17.41 17.23 -4.87
C GLY A 168 -16.47 18.13 -4.07
N SER A 169 -15.22 18.20 -4.51
CA SER A 169 -14.39 19.42 -4.44
C SER A 169 -13.05 19.15 -5.13
N GLN A 170 -13.06 19.07 -6.46
CA GLN A 170 -11.81 19.20 -7.22
C GLN A 170 -11.52 20.65 -7.64
N ASP A 171 -12.45 21.59 -7.40
CA ASP A 171 -12.30 23.00 -7.79
C ASP A 171 -11.86 23.95 -6.66
N ALA A 172 -11.79 23.50 -5.41
CA ALA A 172 -11.51 24.40 -4.26
C ALA A 172 -10.02 24.80 -4.11
N LEU A 173 -9.11 24.23 -4.91
CA LEU A 173 -7.66 24.48 -4.77
C LEU A 173 -7.10 25.52 -5.77
N LEU A 174 -7.94 26.17 -6.59
CA LEU A 174 -7.46 27.04 -7.68
C LEU A 174 -8.01 28.47 -7.76
N ALA A 175 -8.79 28.97 -6.79
CA ALA A 175 -9.26 30.37 -6.81
C ALA A 175 -8.53 31.26 -5.77
N PRO A 176 -7.80 32.31 -6.19
CA PRO A 176 -7.23 33.29 -5.26
C PRO A 176 -8.34 34.15 -4.64
N GLY A 177 -8.45 34.17 -3.31
CA GLY A 177 -9.26 35.15 -2.59
C GLY A 177 -10.52 34.64 -1.85
N LEU A 178 -10.66 33.34 -1.58
CA LEU A 178 -11.72 32.82 -0.70
C LEU A 178 -11.13 32.21 0.59
N ALA A 179 -11.83 32.42 1.70
CA ALA A 179 -11.36 32.16 3.07
C ALA A 179 -11.10 30.67 3.36
N ASP A 180 -10.10 30.45 4.21
CA ASP A 180 -9.60 29.15 4.67
C ASP A 180 -10.70 28.34 5.41
N PRO A 181 -11.04 27.11 4.99
CA PRO A 181 -12.00 26.26 5.68
C PRO A 181 -11.56 25.78 7.07
N PHE A 182 -10.32 26.09 7.48
CA PHE A 182 -9.76 25.71 8.78
C PHE A 182 -9.84 26.79 9.86
N GLU A 183 -10.59 27.88 9.65
CA GLU A 183 -10.99 28.72 10.79
C GLU A 183 -11.97 27.98 11.70
N PRO A 184 -11.70 27.85 13.01
CA PRO A 184 -12.59 27.14 13.91
C PRO A 184 -13.90 27.91 14.11
N HIS A 185 -15.03 27.26 13.86
CA HIS A 185 -16.34 27.72 14.30
C HIS A 185 -16.85 26.86 15.47
N ASP A 186 -17.34 27.56 16.49
CA ASP A 186 -17.75 27.00 17.79
C ASP A 186 -18.79 25.89 17.65
N LEU A 187 -18.45 24.70 18.15
CA LEU A 187 -19.33 23.54 18.23
C LEU A 187 -20.36 23.74 19.35
N ARG A 188 -21.64 23.91 18.99
CA ARG A 188 -22.77 23.69 19.91
C ARG A 188 -23.68 22.58 19.38
N GLY A 189 -23.72 21.46 20.13
CA GLY A 189 -24.78 20.45 20.05
C GLY A 189 -24.27 19.01 19.95
N ASN A 190 -24.52 18.20 20.99
CA ASN A 190 -24.24 16.76 21.00
C ASN A 190 -25.26 16.01 20.12
N PRO A 191 -24.83 15.20 19.13
CA PRO A 191 -25.73 14.51 18.19
C PRO A 191 -26.24 13.15 18.69
N PHE A 192 -26.16 12.85 19.99
CA PHE A 192 -26.49 11.52 20.55
C PHE A 192 -27.87 11.41 21.20
N ASP A 193 -28.68 12.47 21.22
CA ASP A 193 -30.04 12.40 21.69
C ASP A 193 -30.99 12.34 20.50
N THR A 194 -31.28 11.12 20.00
CA THR A 194 -32.60 10.68 19.51
C THR A 194 -32.49 9.40 18.65
N LEU A 195 -32.83 8.25 19.25
CA LEU A 195 -33.85 7.26 18.81
C LEU A 195 -33.52 5.80 19.23
N PRO A 196 -34.56 4.94 19.40
CA PRO A 196 -34.67 4.02 20.53
C PRO A 196 -34.47 2.53 20.19
N GLU A 197 -34.58 1.75 21.26
CA GLU A 197 -34.38 0.31 21.49
C GLU A 197 -35.06 -0.70 20.53
N ASN A 198 -34.46 -1.90 20.56
CA ASN A 198 -35.00 -3.25 20.32
C ASN A 198 -34.96 -3.85 18.91
N LEU A 199 -34.04 -4.81 18.75
CA LEU A 199 -34.23 -6.06 17.99
C LEU A 199 -33.31 -7.15 18.57
N PRO A 200 -33.84 -8.32 19.00
CA PRO A 200 -33.01 -9.42 19.49
C PRO A 200 -32.55 -10.26 18.31
N THR A 201 -31.29 -10.70 18.29
CA THR A 201 -30.87 -11.76 17.37
C THR A 201 -29.83 -12.68 17.98
N ARG A 202 -30.37 -13.72 18.63
CA ARG A 202 -29.98 -15.13 18.51
C ARG A 202 -28.51 -15.47 18.77
N GLU A 203 -28.26 -15.83 20.02
CA GLU A 203 -27.14 -16.67 20.44
C GLU A 203 -27.08 -17.95 19.58
N LYS A 204 -25.91 -18.17 18.98
CA LYS A 204 -25.43 -19.51 18.65
C LYS A 204 -24.03 -19.63 19.24
N GLU A 205 -23.99 -20.14 20.45
CA GLU A 205 -22.80 -20.81 20.96
C GLU A 205 -22.52 -22.04 20.08
N SER A 206 -21.39 -22.03 19.37
CA SER A 206 -20.75 -23.24 18.89
C SER A 206 -19.34 -23.28 19.43
N LYS A 207 -19.16 -24.04 20.51
CA LYS A 207 -17.87 -24.43 21.07
C LYS A 207 -17.11 -25.29 20.05
N SER A 208 -16.12 -24.69 19.41
CA SER A 208 -14.90 -25.38 18.99
C SER A 208 -13.75 -24.47 19.39
N GLY A 209 -12.75 -25.01 20.10
CA GLY A 209 -11.64 -24.27 20.70
C GLY A 209 -10.63 -23.72 19.70
N GLY A 210 -11.08 -22.96 18.70
CA GLY A 210 -10.27 -22.11 17.84
C GLY A 210 -10.50 -20.66 18.25
N ILE A 211 -9.43 -19.93 18.57
CA ILE A 211 -9.53 -18.54 18.98
C ILE A 211 -10.13 -17.71 17.83
N ASP A 212 -11.20 -16.95 18.12
CA ASP A 212 -11.90 -16.14 17.12
C ASP A 212 -10.96 -15.07 16.50
N PRO A 213 -10.80 -15.03 15.16
CA PRO A 213 -9.99 -14.02 14.48
C PRO A 213 -10.44 -12.59 14.78
N ALA A 214 -11.73 -12.36 15.08
CA ALA A 214 -12.22 -11.04 15.47
C ALA A 214 -11.69 -10.61 16.84
N ALA A 215 -11.64 -11.53 17.80
CA ALA A 215 -11.05 -11.27 19.12
C ALA A 215 -9.54 -10.95 19.00
N ARG A 216 -8.81 -11.68 18.15
CA ARG A 216 -7.37 -11.43 17.91
C ARG A 216 -7.14 -10.09 17.21
N ALA A 217 -7.98 -9.73 16.23
CA ALA A 217 -7.94 -8.42 15.59
C ALA A 217 -8.16 -7.29 16.60
N ALA A 218 -9.10 -7.43 17.53
CA ALA A 218 -9.35 -6.47 18.61
C ALA A 218 -8.15 -6.35 19.56
N THR A 219 -7.48 -7.47 19.91
CA THR A 219 -6.27 -7.41 20.75
C THR A 219 -5.10 -6.71 20.06
N LEU A 220 -4.91 -6.96 18.76
CA LEU A 220 -3.87 -6.29 17.97
C LEU A 220 -4.15 -4.79 17.85
N HIS A 221 -5.42 -4.42 17.65
CA HIS A 221 -5.86 -3.02 17.61
C HIS A 221 -5.51 -2.27 18.90
N GLU A 222 -5.73 -2.90 20.05
CA GLU A 222 -5.41 -2.30 21.35
C GLU A 222 -3.90 -2.15 21.58
N GLU A 223 -3.07 -3.09 21.13
CA GLU A 223 -1.61 -2.96 21.23
C GLU A 223 -1.05 -1.89 20.30
N LEU A 224 -1.57 -1.76 19.08
CA LEU A 224 -1.20 -0.70 18.16
C LEU A 224 -1.55 0.68 18.73
N ARG A 225 -2.70 0.80 19.42
CA ARG A 225 -3.09 2.02 20.14
C ARG A 225 -2.11 2.35 21.26
N ARG A 226 -1.78 1.38 22.11
CA ARG A 226 -0.81 1.56 23.20
C ARG A 226 0.57 1.95 22.68
N PHE A 227 1.00 1.35 21.59
CA PHE A 227 2.26 1.69 20.92
C PHE A 227 2.25 3.11 20.35
N GLY A 228 1.16 3.54 19.72
CA GLY A 228 1.00 4.93 19.26
C GLY A 228 1.16 5.95 20.40
N ASN A 229 0.53 5.69 21.55
CA ASN A 229 0.64 6.56 22.73
C ASN A 229 2.05 6.59 23.34
N LEU A 230 2.87 5.54 23.15
CA LEU A 230 4.27 5.51 23.58
C LEU A 230 5.18 6.41 22.74
N LEU A 231 4.74 6.77 21.52
CA LEU A 231 5.49 7.57 20.56
C LEU A 231 5.04 9.05 20.50
N ASP A 232 4.11 9.45 21.34
CA ASP A 232 3.58 10.83 21.40
C ASP A 232 4.71 11.84 21.73
N PRO A 233 4.73 13.04 21.09
CA PRO A 233 5.93 13.87 20.95
C PRO A 233 6.35 14.59 22.23
N VAL A 234 5.60 14.48 23.32
CA VAL A 234 5.92 15.13 24.61
C VAL A 234 7.18 14.55 25.26
N VAL A 235 7.67 13.37 24.82
CA VAL A 235 8.79 12.66 25.47
C VAL A 235 9.87 12.19 24.49
N THR A 236 10.30 13.03 23.53
CA THR A 236 11.50 12.70 22.73
C THR A 236 12.68 13.63 23.04
N PRO A 237 13.49 13.35 24.08
CA PRO A 237 14.80 13.95 24.18
C PRO A 237 15.75 13.29 23.17
N SER A 238 16.35 14.06 22.27
CA SER A 238 17.62 13.74 21.59
C SER A 238 17.73 12.32 20.98
N VAL A 239 16.80 11.93 20.12
CA VAL A 239 16.93 10.71 19.30
C VAL A 239 17.50 11.07 17.93
N ARG A 240 18.35 10.20 17.35
CA ARG A 240 18.90 10.41 15.99
C ARG A 240 17.74 10.67 14.98
N PRO A 241 17.86 11.67 14.09
CA PRO A 241 16.80 12.04 13.14
C PRO A 241 16.26 10.87 12.30
N ALA A 242 17.13 9.93 11.91
CA ALA A 242 16.74 8.75 11.13
C ALA A 242 15.86 7.76 11.92
N MET A 243 16.05 7.63 13.24
CA MET A 243 15.18 6.77 14.06
C MET A 243 13.85 7.46 14.34
N ILE A 244 13.83 8.78 14.54
CA ILE A 244 12.56 9.53 14.66
C ILE A 244 11.72 9.32 13.40
N GLN A 245 12.34 9.39 12.22
CA GLN A 245 11.67 9.11 10.96
C GLN A 245 11.15 7.67 10.89
N LEU A 246 11.96 6.67 11.26
CA LEU A 246 11.53 5.27 11.24
C LEU A 246 10.38 5.01 12.23
N LEU A 247 10.48 5.48 13.47
CA LEU A 247 9.44 5.32 14.48
C LEU A 247 8.17 6.08 14.10
N SER A 248 8.28 7.26 13.51
CA SER A 248 7.15 8.00 12.93
C SER A 248 6.49 7.20 11.81
N THR A 249 7.26 6.60 10.90
CA THR A 249 6.69 5.75 9.84
C THR A 249 6.00 4.50 10.39
N VAL A 250 6.49 3.92 11.48
CA VAL A 250 5.86 2.76 12.13
C VAL A 250 4.64 3.17 12.95
N ALA A 251 4.64 4.36 13.55
CA ALA A 251 3.45 4.94 14.20
C ALA A 251 2.33 5.17 13.19
N ASP A 252 2.65 5.77 12.03
CA ASP A 252 1.70 5.97 10.93
C ASP A 252 1.14 4.64 10.42
N LEU A 253 2.01 3.64 10.27
CA LEU A 253 1.62 2.29 9.88
C LEU A 253 0.72 1.61 10.92
N ALA A 254 0.99 1.85 12.21
CA ALA A 254 0.16 1.34 13.29
C ALA A 254 -1.25 1.95 13.25
N VAL A 255 -1.36 3.24 12.93
CA VAL A 255 -2.66 3.92 12.70
C VAL A 255 -3.41 3.31 11.53
N HIS A 256 -2.72 3.00 10.42
CA HIS A 256 -3.33 2.31 9.28
C HIS A 256 -3.83 0.90 9.64
N LEU A 257 -3.03 0.12 10.38
CA LEU A 257 -3.43 -1.22 10.80
C LEU A 257 -4.60 -1.19 11.78
N MET A 258 -4.60 -0.26 12.74
CA MET A 258 -5.75 -0.03 13.62
C MET A 258 -7.02 0.25 12.82
N HIS A 259 -6.90 1.05 11.77
CA HIS A 259 -8.02 1.36 10.90
C HIS A 259 -8.54 0.12 10.17
N ALA A 260 -7.65 -0.66 9.56
CA ALA A 260 -7.98 -1.90 8.88
C ALA A 260 -8.62 -2.94 9.81
N LEU A 261 -8.15 -3.02 11.07
CA LEU A 261 -8.68 -3.94 12.08
C LEU A 261 -10.07 -3.54 12.57
N ARG A 262 -10.39 -2.23 12.67
CA ARG A 262 -11.75 -1.76 13.03
C ARG A 262 -12.80 -2.16 12.01
N HIS A 263 -12.42 -2.25 10.73
CA HIS A 263 -13.33 -2.64 9.65
C HIS A 263 -13.33 -4.14 9.35
N PHE A 264 -12.55 -4.91 10.11
CA PHE A 264 -12.52 -6.35 9.95
C PHE A 264 -13.81 -6.97 10.47
N LYS A 265 -14.62 -7.51 9.56
CA LYS A 265 -15.79 -8.33 9.89
C LYS A 265 -15.49 -9.80 9.57
N PRO A 266 -15.58 -10.72 10.55
CA PRO A 266 -15.39 -12.15 10.29
C PRO A 266 -16.47 -12.62 9.30
N GLY A 267 -16.06 -13.32 8.24
CA GLY A 267 -16.96 -13.88 7.21
C GLY A 267 -17.08 -13.07 5.92
N HIS A 268 -16.53 -11.84 5.81
CA HIS A 268 -16.51 -11.10 4.55
C HIS A 268 -15.18 -11.30 3.80
N PRO A 269 -15.14 -12.07 2.69
CA PRO A 269 -13.89 -12.51 2.05
C PRO A 269 -13.05 -11.35 1.50
N VAL A 270 -13.68 -10.25 1.10
CA VAL A 270 -13.01 -9.05 0.57
C VAL A 270 -12.27 -8.28 1.67
N HIS A 271 -12.87 -8.07 2.84
CA HIS A 271 -12.24 -7.30 3.93
C HIS A 271 -11.08 -8.07 4.58
N GLY A 272 -11.24 -9.38 4.76
CA GLY A 272 -10.12 -10.25 5.16
C GLY A 272 -9.00 -10.31 4.12
N ARG A 273 -9.29 -10.00 2.85
CA ARG A 273 -8.28 -9.95 1.80
C ARG A 273 -7.36 -8.74 1.91
N HIS A 274 -7.94 -7.58 2.16
CA HIS A 274 -7.18 -6.34 2.34
C HIS A 274 -6.35 -6.38 3.64
N LEU A 275 -6.97 -6.80 4.75
CA LEU A 275 -6.27 -6.86 6.03
C LEU A 275 -5.03 -7.78 6.01
N VAL A 276 -5.11 -8.94 5.36
CA VAL A 276 -3.96 -9.86 5.24
C VAL A 276 -2.83 -9.21 4.44
N VAL A 277 -3.14 -8.51 3.34
CA VAL A 277 -2.13 -7.82 2.54
C VAL A 277 -1.47 -6.71 3.36
N ASP A 278 -2.26 -5.94 4.10
CA ASP A 278 -1.77 -4.85 4.94
C ASP A 278 -0.86 -5.37 6.06
N LEU A 279 -1.24 -6.48 6.72
CA LEU A 279 -0.42 -7.14 7.74
C LEU A 279 0.89 -7.73 7.17
N GLU A 280 0.85 -8.36 6.00
CA GLU A 280 2.04 -8.92 5.35
C GLU A 280 3.03 -7.84 4.89
N GLN A 281 2.53 -6.72 4.38
CA GLN A 281 3.37 -5.60 3.93
C GLN A 281 3.97 -4.80 5.10
N SER A 282 3.31 -4.79 6.25
CA SER A 282 3.75 -4.06 7.43
C SER A 282 4.76 -4.83 8.29
N LEU A 283 4.69 -6.16 8.33
CA LEU A 283 5.62 -7.00 9.12
C LEU A 283 7.12 -6.68 8.90
N PRO A 284 7.65 -6.53 7.67
CA PRO A 284 9.05 -6.19 7.46
C PRO A 284 9.44 -4.82 8.03
N LEU A 285 8.51 -3.86 8.08
CA LEU A 285 8.75 -2.51 8.60
C LEU A 285 8.79 -2.51 10.13
N PHE A 286 7.89 -3.25 10.78
CA PHE A 286 7.96 -3.48 12.23
C PHE A 286 9.25 -4.21 12.62
N GLY A 287 9.66 -5.23 11.85
CA GLY A 287 10.94 -5.92 12.08
C GLY A 287 12.17 -5.03 11.84
N ALA A 288 12.14 -4.12 10.86
CA ALA A 288 13.21 -3.15 10.65
C ALA A 288 13.32 -2.13 11.79
N ALA A 289 12.18 -1.68 12.34
CA ALA A 289 12.15 -0.82 13.51
C ALA A 289 12.68 -1.52 14.76
N LEU A 290 12.31 -2.78 14.99
CA LEU A 290 12.81 -3.58 16.11
C LEU A 290 14.35 -3.69 16.07
N ASN A 291 14.90 -4.09 14.92
CA ASN A 291 16.36 -4.17 14.71
C ASN A 291 17.07 -2.82 14.92
N SER A 292 16.39 -1.71 14.62
CA SER A 292 16.95 -0.37 14.79
C SER A 292 16.96 0.04 16.28
N VAL A 293 15.93 -0.32 17.03
CA VAL A 293 15.84 -0.10 18.48
C VAL A 293 16.88 -0.95 19.22
N ASP A 294 17.09 -2.21 18.82
CA ASP A 294 18.09 -3.12 19.42
C ASP A 294 19.53 -2.60 19.28
N LYS A 295 19.87 -2.07 18.09
CA LYS A 295 21.18 -1.45 17.83
C LYS A 295 21.42 -0.19 18.67
N LEU A 296 20.37 0.49 19.09
CA LEU A 296 20.47 1.70 19.91
C LEU A 296 20.46 1.39 21.41
N ALA A 297 19.73 0.36 21.83
CA ALA A 297 19.79 -0.14 23.20
C ALA A 297 21.18 -0.67 23.58
N SER A 298 21.94 -1.17 22.59
CA SER A 298 23.34 -1.61 22.76
C SER A 298 24.36 -0.47 22.72
N THR A 299 23.94 0.77 22.44
CA THR A 299 24.85 1.94 22.43
C THR A 299 24.96 2.53 23.85
N PRO A 300 26.18 2.74 24.39
CA PRO A 300 26.38 3.19 25.77
C PRO A 300 25.89 4.62 26.05
N SER A 301 25.74 5.46 25.01
CA SER A 301 25.34 6.87 25.15
C SER A 301 23.86 7.11 25.51
N MET A 302 23.04 6.06 25.60
CA MET A 302 21.57 6.15 25.76
C MET A 302 21.07 5.54 27.07
N GLU A 303 21.90 5.49 28.12
CA GLU A 303 21.53 4.89 29.42
C GLU A 303 20.28 5.50 30.07
N ALA A 304 20.13 6.83 30.00
CA ALA A 304 18.95 7.53 30.51
C ALA A 304 17.63 7.16 29.78
N GLN A 305 17.72 6.58 28.57
CA GLN A 305 16.58 6.28 27.71
C GLN A 305 16.39 4.77 27.51
N ARG A 306 17.24 3.92 28.10
CA ARG A 306 17.14 2.45 28.01
C ARG A 306 15.77 1.94 28.43
N GLN A 307 15.17 2.54 29.46
CA GLN A 307 13.85 2.13 29.94
C GLN A 307 12.72 2.45 28.95
N TRP A 308 12.81 3.58 28.24
CA TRP A 308 11.86 3.93 27.18
C TRP A 308 12.08 3.05 25.94
N LEU A 309 13.33 2.86 25.50
CA LEU A 309 13.67 1.97 24.39
C LEU A 309 13.20 0.53 24.64
N ALA A 310 13.35 0.01 25.87
CA ALA A 310 12.86 -1.32 26.23
C ALA A 310 11.32 -1.43 26.13
N ARG A 311 10.58 -0.37 26.47
CA ARG A 311 9.11 -0.33 26.31
C ARG A 311 8.70 -0.30 24.83
N VAL A 312 9.41 0.48 24.02
CA VAL A 312 9.20 0.54 22.56
C VAL A 312 9.50 -0.82 21.92
N GLN A 313 10.61 -1.45 22.29
CA GLN A 313 11.02 -2.78 21.82
C GLN A 313 9.98 -3.86 22.20
N ALA A 314 9.52 -3.87 23.45
CA ALA A 314 8.48 -4.79 23.90
C ALA A 314 7.16 -4.59 23.14
N GLY A 315 6.78 -3.34 22.87
CA GLY A 315 5.60 -3.02 22.06
C GLY A 315 5.72 -3.52 20.62
N LEU A 316 6.86 -3.30 19.97
CA LEU A 316 7.13 -3.78 18.60
C LEU A 316 7.09 -5.31 18.52
N LEU A 317 7.70 -6.01 19.48
CA LEU A 317 7.67 -7.47 19.56
C LEU A 317 6.25 -8.02 19.75
N GLY A 318 5.45 -7.40 20.63
CA GLY A 318 4.06 -7.79 20.86
C GLY A 318 3.21 -7.64 19.60
N ILE A 319 3.33 -6.50 18.93
CA ILE A 319 2.66 -6.22 17.66
C ILE A 319 3.07 -7.25 16.60
N GLU A 320 4.36 -7.50 16.41
CA GLU A 320 4.85 -8.45 15.40
C GLU A 320 4.32 -9.86 15.64
N LEU A 321 4.34 -10.32 16.89
CA LEU A 321 3.81 -11.64 17.27
C LEU A 321 2.31 -11.74 16.98
N ARG A 322 1.52 -10.75 17.39
CA ARG A 322 0.07 -10.75 17.18
C ARG A 322 -0.33 -10.60 15.72
N MET A 323 0.44 -9.84 14.93
CA MET A 323 0.26 -9.78 13.48
C MET A 323 0.47 -11.16 12.85
N ARG A 324 1.51 -11.90 13.27
CA ARG A 324 1.78 -13.27 12.78
C ARG A 324 0.71 -14.26 13.21
N GLU A 325 0.23 -14.18 14.45
CA GLU A 325 -0.89 -14.98 14.95
C GLU A 325 -2.18 -14.71 14.18
N LEU A 326 -2.55 -13.43 14.00
CA LEU A 326 -3.74 -13.04 13.26
C LEU A 326 -3.65 -13.48 11.79
N LEU A 327 -2.48 -13.34 11.17
CA LEU A 327 -2.21 -13.89 9.85
C LEU A 327 -2.35 -15.40 9.81
N SER A 328 -1.96 -16.14 10.86
CA SER A 328 -2.10 -17.60 10.89
C SER A 328 -3.56 -18.06 10.98
N LEU A 329 -4.45 -17.25 11.55
CA LEU A 329 -5.87 -17.55 11.73
C LEU A 329 -6.74 -17.10 10.55
N ILE A 330 -6.35 -16.03 9.84
CA ILE A 330 -7.08 -15.52 8.67
C ILE A 330 -6.61 -16.22 7.37
N ARG A 331 -5.45 -16.90 7.40
CA ARG A 331 -4.93 -17.72 6.29
C ARG A 331 -5.60 -19.07 6.20
#